data_AF-A0A956GTJ8-F1
#
_entry.id   AF-A0A956GTJ8-F1
#
_cell.length_a   1.000
_cell.length_b   1.000
_cell.length_c   1.000
_cell.angle_alpha   90.00
_cell.angle_beta   90.00
_cell.angle_gamma   90.00
#
_symmetry.space_group_name_H-M   'P 1'
#
loop_
_entity.id
_entity.type
_entity.pdbx_description
1 polymer ?
#
loop_
_entity_poly.entity_id
_entity_poly.type
_entity_poly.pdbx_seq_one_letter_code
_entity_poly.pdbx_strand_id
1 'polypeptide(L)'
;MSQKFQAAVHHRDDVSYVKLTGVIDEDNELADLVDKIPPGTAVIDLGEIERINSCGVRDWVNWLGKLESNTTKVVLVECSPAIVAQINLVNNFTGSGVVKSFYVPYFCPECDEEKVLLVEAADMGPPPHEPPTCRCDECDLVMDFDDMPDSYFAFLSNQKKVAEPEKINGVLKEFAQADGEKSKIRSRVGTTSLSGASVSSLPSVPSLPSISRTSPGSQPSIRTASGSSPKLPTGAGQTGVGLRASGTFTNPGTRPGFGTNPGTNPGGGAAMADRAPVVQPKSSAVIYVLVAVLLLAIAVLAFLLLSGK
;
A
#
# COMPACT_ATOMS: atom_id res chain seq x y z
N MET A 1 34.13 0.30 -7.13
CA MET A 1 32.88 1.08 -7.23
C MET A 1 32.05 0.71 -6.02
N SER A 2 31.67 1.68 -5.18
CA SER A 2 30.79 1.39 -4.04
C SER A 2 29.45 0.92 -4.61
N GLN A 3 29.00 -0.29 -4.27
CA GLN A 3 27.65 -0.73 -4.63
C GLN A 3 26.65 0.19 -3.96
N LYS A 4 25.68 0.70 -4.74
CA LYS A 4 24.60 1.59 -4.27
C LYS A 4 23.53 0.82 -3.50
N PHE A 5 23.39 -0.47 -3.76
CA PHE A 5 22.52 -1.39 -3.04
C PHE A 5 23.38 -2.35 -2.24
N GLN A 6 23.01 -2.60 -0.98
CA GLN A 6 23.64 -3.65 -0.19
C GLN A 6 22.58 -4.43 0.59
N ALA A 7 22.79 -5.73 0.72
CA ALA A 7 21.92 -6.63 1.46
C ALA A 7 22.73 -7.48 2.45
N ALA A 8 22.23 -7.57 3.68
CA ALA A 8 22.71 -8.50 4.69
C ALA A 8 21.60 -9.48 5.07
N VAL A 9 21.92 -10.77 5.16
CA VAL A 9 20.98 -11.82 5.54
C VAL A 9 21.53 -12.56 6.75
N HIS A 10 20.73 -12.60 7.81
CA HIS A 10 21.02 -13.33 9.03
C HIS A 10 19.91 -14.34 9.32
N HIS A 11 20.28 -15.51 9.84
CA HIS A 11 19.34 -16.58 10.15
C HIS A 11 19.30 -16.86 11.64
N ARG A 12 18.09 -17.02 12.16
CA ARG A 12 17.83 -17.52 13.51
C ARG A 12 16.62 -18.44 13.46
N ASP A 13 16.86 -19.72 13.70
CA ASP A 13 15.84 -20.77 13.62
C ASP A 13 15.13 -20.76 12.25
N ASP A 14 13.82 -20.55 12.22
CA ASP A 14 12.99 -20.42 11.01
C ASP A 14 12.72 -18.94 10.62
N VAL A 15 13.48 -18.00 11.19
CA VAL A 15 13.40 -16.57 10.84
C VAL A 15 14.68 -16.13 10.11
N SER A 16 14.50 -15.48 8.97
CA SER A 16 15.57 -14.79 8.25
C SER A 16 15.38 -13.29 8.41
N TYR A 17 16.36 -12.61 8.99
CA TYR A 17 16.40 -11.15 9.03
C TYR A 17 17.20 -10.65 7.81
N VAL A 18 16.57 -9.84 6.98
CA VAL A 18 17.08 -9.35 5.70
C VAL A 18 17.14 -7.85 5.77
N LYS A 19 18.34 -7.27 5.90
CA LYS A 19 18.54 -5.83 5.92
C LYS A 19 18.92 -5.33 4.54
N LEU A 20 18.10 -4.45 3.97
CA LEU A 20 18.36 -3.84 2.67
C LEU A 20 18.71 -2.36 2.84
N THR A 21 19.75 -1.91 2.17
CA THR A 21 20.27 -0.55 2.31
C THR A 21 20.58 0.08 0.95
N GLY A 22 20.41 1.40 0.86
CA GLY A 22 20.73 2.20 -0.31
C GLY A 22 19.59 2.31 -1.32
N VAL A 23 19.87 2.10 -2.61
CA VAL A 23 18.92 2.36 -3.71
C VAL A 23 18.52 1.07 -4.40
N ILE A 24 17.21 0.86 -4.58
CA ILE A 24 16.67 -0.26 -5.36
C ILE A 24 16.40 0.25 -6.79
N ASP A 25 17.37 0.06 -7.68
CA ASP A 25 17.30 0.39 -9.10
C ASP A 25 17.57 -0.85 -9.98
N GLU A 26 18.08 -0.70 -11.20
CA GLU A 26 18.38 -1.80 -12.10
C GLU A 26 19.48 -2.76 -11.58
N ASP A 27 20.32 -2.28 -10.66
CA ASP A 27 21.49 -3.02 -10.14
C ASP A 27 21.23 -3.57 -8.72
N ASN A 28 19.97 -3.85 -8.37
CA ASN A 28 19.54 -4.20 -7.01
C ASN A 28 19.91 -5.63 -6.54
N GLU A 29 20.34 -6.53 -7.42
CA GLU A 29 20.77 -7.91 -7.06
C GLU A 29 19.75 -8.71 -6.19
N LEU A 30 18.47 -8.31 -6.07
CA LEU A 30 17.48 -8.95 -5.19
C LEU A 30 17.25 -10.42 -5.54
N ALA A 31 17.33 -10.75 -6.83
CA ALA A 31 17.18 -12.11 -7.32
C ALA A 31 18.18 -13.08 -6.68
N ASP A 32 19.38 -12.61 -6.31
CA ASP A 32 20.44 -13.42 -5.73
C ASP A 32 20.20 -13.73 -4.23
N LEU A 33 19.21 -13.08 -3.63
CA LEU A 33 18.81 -13.31 -2.24
C LEU A 33 17.79 -14.43 -2.08
N VAL A 34 17.12 -14.87 -3.16
CA VAL A 34 16.05 -15.87 -3.08
C VAL A 34 16.53 -17.17 -2.45
N ASP A 35 17.67 -17.69 -2.91
CA ASP A 35 18.23 -18.95 -2.41
C ASP A 35 18.87 -18.82 -1.02
N LYS A 36 19.13 -17.57 -0.59
CA LYS A 36 19.66 -17.27 0.74
C LYS A 36 18.57 -17.18 1.80
N ILE A 37 17.29 -17.14 1.42
CA ILE A 37 16.17 -16.99 2.36
C ILE A 37 15.38 -18.31 2.36
N PRO A 38 15.61 -19.21 3.33
CA PRO A 38 14.90 -20.48 3.41
C PRO A 38 13.42 -20.30 3.77
N PRO A 39 12.57 -21.34 3.54
CA PRO A 39 11.17 -21.33 3.97
C PRO A 39 11.04 -21.05 5.47
N GLY A 40 10.05 -20.24 5.84
CA GLY A 40 9.88 -19.77 7.21
C GLY A 40 9.31 -18.36 7.25
N THR A 41 9.88 -17.49 8.09
CA THR A 41 9.52 -16.06 8.17
C THR A 41 10.70 -15.19 7.73
N ALA A 42 10.50 -14.32 6.75
CA ALA A 42 11.46 -13.29 6.37
C ALA A 42 11.04 -11.95 6.97
N VAL A 43 11.88 -11.42 7.88
CA VAL A 43 11.77 -10.08 8.44
C VAL A 43 12.67 -9.17 7.60
N ILE A 44 12.06 -8.36 6.74
CA ILE A 44 12.78 -7.52 5.78
C ILE A 44 12.81 -6.09 6.31
N ASP A 45 14.00 -5.64 6.68
CA ASP A 45 14.28 -4.29 7.14
C ASP A 45 14.55 -3.37 5.95
N LEU A 46 13.78 -2.29 5.89
CA LEU A 46 13.75 -1.33 4.80
C LEU A 46 14.07 0.10 5.27
N GLY A 47 14.60 0.27 6.49
CA GLY A 47 14.84 1.57 7.10
C GLY A 47 15.92 2.39 6.42
N GLU A 48 16.87 1.72 5.77
CA GLU A 48 17.98 2.35 5.06
C GLU A 48 17.80 2.34 3.54
N ILE A 49 16.59 2.06 3.04
CA ILE A 49 16.25 2.26 1.62
C ILE A 49 15.95 3.73 1.38
N GLU A 50 16.80 4.37 0.61
CA GLU A 50 16.71 5.80 0.30
C GLU A 50 15.74 6.08 -0.86
N ARG A 51 15.74 5.18 -1.85
CA ARG A 51 14.98 5.36 -3.10
C ARG A 51 14.73 4.04 -3.80
N ILE A 52 13.64 3.98 -4.53
CA ILE A 52 13.29 2.89 -5.45
C ILE A 52 12.74 3.47 -6.75
N ASN A 53 13.18 2.95 -7.90
CA ASN A 53 12.69 3.36 -9.22
C ASN A 53 11.75 2.30 -9.82
N SER A 54 11.26 2.52 -11.04
CA SER A 54 10.32 1.61 -11.71
C SER A 54 10.89 0.22 -12.01
N CYS A 55 12.19 0.11 -12.33
CA CYS A 55 12.87 -1.17 -12.50
C CYS A 55 12.98 -1.90 -11.16
N GLY A 56 13.42 -1.18 -10.12
CA GLY A 56 13.48 -1.69 -8.75
C GLY A 56 12.13 -2.15 -8.21
N VAL A 57 11.04 -1.42 -8.48
CA VAL A 57 9.67 -1.84 -8.11
C VAL A 57 9.31 -3.18 -8.76
N ARG A 58 9.61 -3.36 -10.05
CA ARG A 58 9.32 -4.61 -10.75
C ARG A 58 10.09 -5.77 -10.13
N ASP A 59 11.39 -5.57 -9.90
CA ASP A 59 12.26 -6.60 -9.35
C ASP A 59 11.90 -6.95 -7.92
N TRP A 60 11.53 -5.94 -7.12
CA TRP A 60 10.98 -6.09 -5.77
C TRP A 60 9.73 -6.99 -5.76
N VAL A 61 8.72 -6.67 -6.58
CA VAL A 61 7.47 -7.45 -6.62
C VAL A 61 7.75 -8.90 -7.07
N ASN A 62 8.62 -9.08 -8.07
CA ASN A 62 9.01 -10.42 -8.53
C ASN A 62 9.77 -11.20 -7.46
N TRP A 63 10.69 -10.55 -6.76
CA TRP A 63 11.47 -11.14 -5.68
C TRP A 63 10.57 -11.59 -4.53
N LEU A 64 9.67 -10.72 -4.09
CA LEU A 64 8.71 -11.00 -3.05
C LEU A 64 7.80 -12.19 -3.41
N GLY A 65 7.31 -12.24 -4.65
CA GLY A 65 6.52 -13.36 -5.16
C GLY A 65 7.28 -14.70 -5.16
N LYS A 66 8.60 -14.68 -5.44
CA LYS A 66 9.44 -15.88 -5.35
C LYS A 66 9.58 -16.36 -3.89
N LEU A 67 9.81 -15.45 -2.94
CA LEU A 67 9.87 -15.80 -1.52
C LEU A 67 8.57 -16.47 -1.04
N GLU A 68 7.43 -15.90 -1.42
CA GLU A 68 6.11 -16.42 -1.08
C GLU A 68 5.85 -17.80 -1.70
N SER A 69 6.27 -18.01 -2.96
CA SER A 69 6.17 -19.31 -3.61
C SER A 69 6.99 -20.41 -2.91
N ASN A 70 8.05 -20.01 -2.20
CA ASN A 70 8.87 -20.87 -1.34
C ASN A 70 8.30 -21.04 0.07
N THR A 71 7.01 -20.73 0.29
CA THR A 71 6.33 -20.81 1.61
C THR A 71 6.96 -19.88 2.66
N THR A 72 7.57 -18.76 2.22
CA THR A 72 8.12 -17.75 3.13
C THR A 72 7.06 -16.71 3.47
N LYS A 73 6.80 -16.50 4.76
CA LYS A 73 5.95 -15.41 5.26
C LYS A 73 6.77 -14.14 5.35
N VAL A 74 6.31 -13.05 4.76
CA VAL A 74 7.06 -11.79 4.74
C VAL A 74 6.50 -10.80 5.75
N VAL A 75 7.41 -10.22 6.54
CA VAL A 75 7.13 -9.14 7.48
C VAL A 75 8.08 -7.99 7.15
N LEU A 76 7.52 -6.86 6.71
CA LEU A 76 8.27 -5.65 6.41
C LEU A 76 8.38 -4.81 7.67
N VAL A 77 9.60 -4.39 8.01
CA VAL A 77 9.90 -3.59 9.21
C VAL A 77 10.64 -2.34 8.80
N GLU A 78 10.48 -1.29 9.61
CA GLU A 78 11.16 -0.02 9.43
C GLU A 78 10.98 0.56 8.01
N CYS A 79 9.82 0.38 7.38
CA CYS A 79 9.59 0.88 6.02
C CYS A 79 9.89 2.39 5.91
N SER A 80 10.91 2.75 5.13
CA SER A 80 11.26 4.15 4.89
C SER A 80 10.14 4.91 4.17
N PRO A 81 10.11 6.26 4.21
CA PRO A 81 9.10 7.03 3.48
C PRO A 81 9.06 6.70 1.98
N ALA A 82 10.21 6.40 1.36
CA ALA A 82 10.29 5.99 -0.04
C ALA A 82 9.55 4.66 -0.30
N ILE A 83 9.60 3.73 0.64
CA ILE A 83 8.90 2.46 0.59
C ILE A 83 7.41 2.65 0.86
N VAL A 84 7.02 3.44 1.86
CA VAL A 84 5.61 3.74 2.17
C VAL A 84 4.92 4.36 0.96
N ALA A 85 5.59 5.28 0.25
CA ALA A 85 5.09 5.84 -0.99
C ALA A 85 4.79 4.77 -2.05
N GLN A 86 5.67 3.78 -2.22
CA GLN A 86 5.41 2.68 -3.18
C GLN A 86 4.31 1.74 -2.71
N ILE A 87 4.18 1.47 -1.41
CA ILE A 87 3.09 0.65 -0.86
C ILE A 87 1.73 1.27 -1.21
N ASN A 88 1.60 2.59 -1.09
CA ASN A 88 0.37 3.30 -1.41
C ASN A 88 0.14 3.44 -2.93
N LEU A 89 1.20 3.54 -3.73
CA LEU A 89 1.12 3.80 -5.17
C LEU A 89 1.01 2.54 -6.04
N VAL A 90 1.68 1.46 -5.65
CA VAL A 90 1.88 0.27 -6.49
C VAL A 90 1.04 -0.88 -5.95
N ASN A 91 0.15 -1.40 -6.79
CA ASN A 91 -0.65 -2.58 -6.44
C ASN A 91 0.25 -3.80 -6.19
N ASN A 92 -0.11 -4.60 -5.17
CA ASN A 92 0.64 -5.78 -4.73
C ASN A 92 2.11 -5.51 -4.34
N PHE A 93 2.50 -4.26 -4.01
CA PHE A 93 3.86 -3.97 -3.58
C PHE A 93 4.27 -4.79 -2.34
N THR A 94 3.35 -5.06 -1.42
CA THR A 94 3.58 -5.89 -0.24
C THR A 94 3.23 -7.37 -0.44
N GLY A 95 2.75 -7.76 -1.63
CA GLY A 95 2.28 -9.12 -1.90
C GLY A 95 1.29 -9.61 -0.84
N SER A 96 1.59 -10.76 -0.25
CA SER A 96 0.90 -11.34 0.90
C SER A 96 1.48 -10.92 2.26
N GLY A 97 2.60 -10.20 2.27
CA GLY A 97 3.32 -9.75 3.44
C GLY A 97 2.59 -8.69 4.27
N VAL A 98 3.13 -8.43 5.46
CA VAL A 98 2.57 -7.49 6.44
C VAL A 98 3.57 -6.39 6.77
N VAL A 99 3.10 -5.14 6.91
CA VAL A 99 3.93 -4.04 7.40
C VAL A 99 3.78 -4.00 8.92
N LYS A 100 4.88 -4.26 9.62
CA LYS A 100 4.93 -4.18 11.08
C LYS A 100 5.21 -2.75 11.55
N SER A 101 6.22 -2.10 10.97
CA SER A 101 6.63 -0.74 11.34
C SER A 101 7.09 0.07 10.13
N PHE A 102 6.96 1.38 10.24
CA PHE A 102 7.26 2.34 9.17
C PHE A 102 7.63 3.72 9.74
N TYR A 103 8.34 4.52 8.95
CA TYR A 103 8.85 5.82 9.34
C TYR A 103 7.92 6.95 8.86
N VAL A 104 7.37 7.74 9.77
CA VAL A 104 6.50 8.89 9.48
C VAL A 104 7.34 10.17 9.35
N PRO A 105 7.29 10.92 8.23
CA PRO A 105 8.10 12.13 8.02
C PRO A 105 7.54 13.39 8.70
N TYR A 106 8.43 14.21 9.24
CA TYR A 106 8.12 15.49 9.87
C TYR A 106 9.13 16.56 9.48
N PHE A 107 8.67 17.81 9.48
CA PHE A 107 9.46 19.01 9.24
C PHE A 107 9.31 20.00 10.40
N CYS A 108 10.42 20.59 10.86
CA CYS A 108 10.42 21.65 11.86
C CYS A 108 10.52 23.01 11.16
N PRO A 109 9.47 23.86 11.21
CA PRO A 109 9.50 25.17 10.55
C PRO A 109 10.45 26.17 11.23
N GLU A 110 10.85 25.92 12.48
CA GLU A 110 11.72 26.82 13.25
C GLU A 110 13.21 26.54 13.02
N CYS A 111 13.58 25.25 12.94
CA CYS A 111 14.97 24.83 12.71
C CYS A 111 15.28 24.54 11.23
N ASP A 112 14.27 24.48 10.36
CA ASP A 112 14.40 24.05 8.95
C ASP A 112 14.98 22.63 8.83
N GLU A 113 14.53 21.72 9.71
CA GLU A 113 15.04 20.35 9.82
C GLU A 113 13.97 19.29 9.55
N GLU A 114 14.39 18.19 8.92
CA GLU A 114 13.57 17.01 8.66
C GLU A 114 13.88 15.86 9.62
N LYS A 115 12.84 15.16 10.07
CA LYS A 115 12.94 14.02 10.97
C LYS A 115 11.97 12.93 10.57
N VAL A 116 12.32 11.68 10.84
CA VAL A 116 11.38 10.57 10.74
C VAL A 116 11.16 9.93 12.11
N LEU A 117 9.90 9.58 12.38
CA LEU A 117 9.48 8.87 13.58
C LEU A 117 9.13 7.43 13.23
N LEU A 118 9.75 6.45 13.90
CA LEU A 118 9.38 5.05 13.72
C LEU A 118 8.07 4.75 14.45
N VAL A 119 7.09 4.19 13.74
CA VAL A 119 5.76 3.85 14.25
C VAL A 119 5.43 2.39 13.94
N GLU A 120 4.80 1.70 14.90
CA GLU A 120 4.23 0.37 14.69
C GLU A 120 2.84 0.50 14.07
N ALA A 121 2.55 -0.27 13.02
CA ALA A 121 1.25 -0.24 12.33
C ALA A 121 0.07 -0.59 13.25
N ALA A 122 0.32 -1.38 14.30
CA ALA A 122 -0.68 -1.73 15.30
C ALA A 122 -1.09 -0.55 16.21
N ASP A 123 -0.25 0.49 16.31
CA ASP A 123 -0.43 1.61 17.25
C ASP A 123 -1.16 2.81 16.60
N MET A 124 -1.43 2.78 15.29
CA MET A 124 -2.05 3.87 14.52
C MET A 124 -3.55 4.10 14.79
N GLY A 125 -4.14 3.37 15.74
CA GLY A 125 -5.55 3.51 16.10
C GLY A 125 -6.53 3.14 14.98
N PRO A 126 -7.85 3.36 15.18
CA PRO A 126 -8.86 3.16 14.14
C PRO A 126 -8.81 4.29 13.08
N PRO A 127 -9.28 4.04 11.84
CA PRO A 127 -9.38 5.09 10.83
C PRO A 127 -10.41 6.18 11.21
N PRO A 128 -10.24 7.43 10.76
CA PRO A 128 -9.10 7.93 9.97
C PRO A 128 -7.82 7.96 10.82
N HIS A 129 -6.70 7.54 10.22
CA HIS A 129 -5.42 7.46 10.91
C HIS A 129 -4.81 8.85 11.03
N GLU A 130 -4.40 9.23 12.24
CA GLU A 130 -3.76 10.52 12.52
C GLU A 130 -2.24 10.33 12.72
N PRO A 131 -1.41 11.26 12.22
CA PRO A 131 0.03 11.20 12.48
C PRO A 131 0.29 11.39 13.97
N PRO A 132 1.16 10.56 14.59
CA PRO A 132 1.56 10.76 15.98
C PRO A 132 2.21 12.14 16.20
N THR A 133 2.24 12.64 17.44
CA THR A 133 2.96 13.87 17.74
C THR A 133 4.47 13.62 17.72
N CYS A 134 5.23 14.47 17.02
CA CYS A 134 6.68 14.46 16.97
C CYS A 134 7.24 15.80 17.47
N ARG A 135 8.37 15.78 18.19
CA ARG A 135 9.06 16.98 18.69
C ARG A 135 10.46 17.09 18.09
N CYS A 136 10.87 18.32 17.77
CA CYS A 136 12.19 18.63 17.24
C CYS A 136 13.27 18.40 18.30
N ASP A 137 14.41 17.82 17.92
CA ASP A 137 15.50 17.53 18.86
C ASP A 137 16.32 18.79 19.23
N GLU A 138 16.24 19.85 18.44
CA GLU A 138 16.95 21.12 18.69
C GLU A 138 16.15 22.13 19.51
N CYS A 139 14.90 22.39 19.11
CA CYS A 139 14.05 23.43 19.74
C CYS A 139 12.93 22.89 20.62
N ASP A 140 12.71 21.56 20.66
CA ASP A 140 11.65 20.88 21.43
C ASP A 140 10.21 21.31 21.06
N LEU A 141 10.02 22.05 19.96
CA LEU A 141 8.69 22.38 19.44
C LEU A 141 8.08 21.18 18.70
N VAL A 142 6.75 21.17 18.61
CA VAL A 142 6.02 20.15 17.84
C VAL A 142 6.32 20.37 16.35
N MET A 143 6.70 19.30 15.66
CA MET A 143 6.99 19.32 14.23
C MET A 143 5.72 19.09 13.41
N ASP A 144 5.70 19.65 12.21
CA ASP A 144 4.64 19.44 11.24
C ASP A 144 4.82 18.11 10.55
N PHE A 145 3.72 17.38 10.35
CA PHE A 145 3.74 16.18 9.53
C PHE A 145 3.96 16.57 8.05
N ASP A 146 4.97 15.98 7.41
CA ASP A 146 5.45 16.38 6.08
C ASP A 146 4.85 15.49 4.95
N ASP A 147 3.56 15.17 5.06
CA ASP A 147 2.79 14.50 4.00
C ASP A 147 1.28 14.74 4.23
N MET A 148 0.42 14.15 3.40
CA MET A 148 -1.02 14.17 3.56
C MET A 148 -1.51 12.87 4.24
N PRO A 149 -2.16 12.96 5.44
CA PRO A 149 -2.48 11.77 6.24
C PRO A 149 -3.31 10.72 5.49
N ASP A 150 -4.32 11.16 4.75
CA ASP A 150 -5.23 10.27 4.02
C ASP A 150 -4.51 9.43 2.97
N SER A 151 -3.52 9.99 2.26
CA SER A 151 -2.73 9.25 1.27
C SER A 151 -1.59 8.45 1.90
N TYR A 152 -0.94 9.00 2.92
CA TYR A 152 0.24 8.39 3.53
C TYR A 152 -0.12 7.13 4.33
N PHE A 153 -1.22 7.18 5.08
CA PHE A 153 -1.68 6.06 5.92
C PHE A 153 -2.67 5.12 5.20
N ALA A 154 -2.96 5.34 3.91
CA ALA A 154 -3.96 4.57 3.16
C ALA A 154 -3.70 3.05 3.21
N PHE A 155 -2.42 2.63 3.16
CA PHE A 155 -2.04 1.23 3.20
C PHE A 155 -2.48 0.47 4.45
N LEU A 156 -2.71 1.16 5.58
CA LEU A 156 -3.13 0.55 6.85
C LEU A 156 -4.51 -0.11 6.75
N SER A 157 -5.37 0.38 5.86
CA SER A 157 -6.71 -0.18 5.64
C SER A 157 -6.68 -1.59 5.01
N ASN A 158 -5.58 -1.96 4.36
CA ASN A 158 -5.45 -3.22 3.61
C ASN A 158 -4.46 -4.21 4.27
N GLN A 159 -4.08 -3.98 5.52
CA GLN A 159 -3.10 -4.81 6.24
C GLN A 159 -3.68 -6.15 6.70
N LYS A 160 -2.90 -7.22 6.54
CA LYS A 160 -3.11 -8.47 7.28
C LYS A 160 -2.42 -8.38 8.64
N LYS A 161 -2.83 -9.19 9.62
CA LYS A 161 -2.17 -9.21 10.94
C LYS A 161 -0.84 -9.97 10.87
N VAL A 162 0.18 -9.45 11.57
CA VAL A 162 1.47 -10.13 11.75
C VAL A 162 1.25 -11.45 12.50
N ALA A 163 1.76 -12.56 11.96
CA ALA A 163 1.79 -13.84 12.64
C ALA A 163 2.97 -13.89 13.63
N GLU A 164 2.75 -14.35 14.87
CA GLU A 164 3.81 -14.56 15.89
C GLU A 164 4.65 -13.30 16.24
N PRO A 165 4.02 -12.22 16.75
CA PRO A 165 4.69 -10.94 16.98
C PRO A 165 5.84 -11.02 18.01
N GLU A 166 5.76 -11.88 19.02
CA GLU A 166 6.80 -12.00 20.06
C GLU A 166 8.12 -12.54 19.50
N LYS A 167 8.04 -13.52 18.59
CA LYS A 167 9.20 -14.12 17.94
C LYS A 167 9.90 -13.11 17.03
N ILE A 168 9.13 -12.35 16.26
CA ILE A 168 9.63 -11.29 15.39
C ILE A 168 10.29 -10.19 16.23
N ASN A 169 9.66 -9.76 17.32
CA ASN A 169 10.24 -8.77 18.24
C ASN A 169 11.57 -9.25 18.85
N GLY A 170 11.68 -10.53 19.18
CA GLY A 170 12.92 -11.13 19.68
C GLY A 170 14.07 -11.06 18.67
N VAL A 171 13.78 -11.39 17.41
CA VAL A 171 14.73 -11.29 16.29
C VAL A 171 15.15 -9.83 16.05
N LEU A 172 14.18 -8.91 15.98
CA LEU A 172 14.46 -7.48 15.79
C LEU A 172 15.35 -6.92 16.88
N LYS A 173 15.10 -7.27 18.14
CA LYS A 173 15.91 -6.79 19.27
C LYS A 173 17.35 -7.29 19.21
N GLU A 174 17.58 -8.52 18.78
CA GLU A 174 18.92 -9.07 18.63
C GLU A 174 19.72 -8.37 17.53
N PHE A 175 19.11 -8.15 16.37
CA PHE A 175 19.78 -7.53 15.24
C PHE A 175 19.89 -5.99 15.35
N ALA A 176 18.93 -5.32 15.99
CA ALA A 176 19.02 -3.89 16.29
C ALA A 176 20.13 -3.55 17.30
N GLN A 177 20.45 -4.47 18.22
CA GLN A 177 21.55 -4.28 19.18
C GLN A 177 22.94 -4.48 18.54
N ALA A 178 23.03 -5.17 17.41
CA ALA A 178 24.29 -5.38 16.69
C ALA A 178 24.73 -4.13 15.90
N ASP A 179 23.80 -3.25 15.52
CA ASP A 179 24.06 -2.06 14.68
C ASP A 179 24.31 -0.75 15.47
N GLY A 180 24.40 -0.83 16.80
CA GLY A 180 24.51 0.35 17.67
C GLY A 180 23.17 1.08 17.80
N GLU A 181 22.97 1.69 18.97
CA GLU A 181 21.74 2.31 19.45
C GLU A 181 21.18 3.42 18.52
N LYS A 182 20.53 3.03 17.42
CA LYS A 182 19.77 3.96 16.57
C LYS A 182 18.37 4.07 17.16
N SER A 183 18.20 5.14 17.94
CA SER A 183 16.94 5.62 18.50
C SER A 183 15.79 5.53 17.51
N LYS A 184 14.58 5.33 18.04
CA LYS A 184 13.25 5.37 17.37
C LYS A 184 12.96 6.65 16.54
N ILE A 185 13.94 7.52 16.45
CA ILE A 185 13.97 8.87 15.94
C ILE A 185 15.28 8.96 15.15
N ARG A 186 15.17 9.18 13.85
CA ARG A 186 16.32 9.40 12.97
C ARG A 186 16.14 10.74 12.26
N SER A 187 17.15 11.60 12.36
CA SER A 187 17.23 12.81 11.54
C SER A 187 17.41 12.41 10.08
N ARG A 188 16.61 12.98 9.18
CA ARG A 188 16.82 12.78 7.75
C ARG A 188 17.94 13.72 7.36
N VAL A 189 19.11 13.17 7.04
CA VAL A 189 20.18 13.97 6.44
C VAL A 189 19.73 14.31 5.01
N GLY A 190 19.01 15.42 4.88
CA GLY A 190 18.73 16.05 3.61
C GLY A 190 20.05 16.51 2.99
N THR A 191 20.26 16.23 1.71
CA THR A 191 21.36 16.80 0.93
C THR A 191 21.19 18.31 0.81
N THR A 192 21.67 19.05 1.81
CA THR A 192 21.82 20.51 1.75
C THR A 192 23.16 20.86 1.11
N SER A 193 23.16 21.08 -0.21
CA SER A 193 24.25 21.83 -0.86
C SER A 193 24.10 23.31 -0.51
N LEU A 194 24.91 23.78 0.44
CA LEU A 194 25.12 25.21 0.69
C LEU A 194 26.21 25.75 -0.23
N SER A 195 25.88 26.73 -1.08
CA SER A 195 26.59 28.01 -1.28
C SER A 195 26.15 28.68 -2.58
N GLY A 196 25.68 29.92 -2.46
CA GLY A 196 24.99 30.64 -3.52
C GLY A 196 25.87 31.23 -4.63
N ALA A 197 25.20 31.59 -5.72
CA ALA A 197 25.44 32.78 -6.52
C ALA A 197 24.26 32.96 -7.48
N SER A 198 23.70 34.16 -7.50
CA SER A 198 22.69 34.64 -8.44
C SER A 198 23.15 34.54 -9.89
N VAL A 199 22.40 33.82 -10.75
CA VAL A 199 22.29 34.13 -12.18
C VAL A 199 20.92 33.68 -12.72
N SER A 200 20.21 34.62 -13.32
CA SER A 200 18.93 34.45 -13.99
C SER A 200 19.13 33.75 -15.34
N SER A 201 18.42 32.65 -15.60
CA SER A 201 18.18 32.18 -16.97
C SER A 201 16.98 31.24 -17.05
N LEU A 202 16.07 31.60 -17.96
CA LEU A 202 14.82 30.92 -18.32
C LEU A 202 15.06 29.49 -18.84
N PRO A 203 14.11 28.54 -18.69
CA PRO A 203 14.27 27.18 -19.17
C PRO A 203 14.11 27.07 -20.69
N SER A 204 15.03 26.35 -21.33
CA SER A 204 15.01 26.02 -22.76
C SER A 204 14.22 24.73 -23.00
N VAL A 205 13.26 24.78 -23.93
CA VAL A 205 12.44 23.64 -24.41
C VAL A 205 13.20 22.85 -25.49
N PRO A 206 13.17 21.50 -25.51
CA PRO A 206 13.75 20.73 -26.61
C PRO A 206 12.88 20.78 -27.87
N SER A 207 13.50 21.00 -29.03
CA SER A 207 12.84 21.11 -30.34
C SER A 207 12.49 19.74 -30.94
N LEU A 208 11.29 19.62 -31.50
CA LEU A 208 10.82 18.51 -32.35
C LEU A 208 11.55 18.49 -33.71
N PRO A 209 11.83 17.32 -34.31
CA PRO A 209 12.40 17.24 -35.65
C PRO A 209 11.37 17.54 -36.74
N SER A 210 11.78 18.38 -37.71
CA SER A 210 10.96 18.88 -38.82
C SER A 210 10.74 17.85 -39.93
N ILE A 211 9.49 17.79 -40.40
CA ILE A 211 9.01 17.07 -41.57
C ILE A 211 9.63 17.68 -42.83
N SER A 212 10.31 16.87 -43.65
CA SER A 212 10.72 17.26 -45.01
C SER A 212 9.86 16.54 -46.03
N ARG A 213 9.09 17.30 -46.81
CA ARG A 213 8.36 16.86 -48.00
C ARG A 213 9.28 16.89 -49.21
N THR A 214 9.33 15.79 -49.95
CA THR A 214 9.70 15.76 -51.38
C THR A 214 8.93 14.65 -52.09
N SER A 215 8.28 15.01 -53.20
CA SER A 215 7.71 14.18 -54.25
C SER A 215 8.17 14.78 -55.60
N PRO A 216 7.94 14.20 -56.80
CA PRO A 216 7.46 12.85 -57.15
C PRO A 216 8.35 12.11 -58.18
N GLY A 217 8.13 10.81 -58.38
CA GLY A 217 8.75 10.05 -59.48
C GLY A 217 8.12 8.68 -59.73
N SER A 218 7.24 8.64 -60.74
CA SER A 218 7.06 7.60 -61.77
C SER A 218 6.98 6.09 -61.40
N GLN A 219 5.78 5.55 -61.63
CA GLN A 219 5.41 4.14 -61.91
C GLN A 219 6.28 3.46 -63.02
N PRO A 220 6.24 2.11 -63.29
CA PRO A 220 5.02 1.27 -63.28
C PRO A 220 5.09 -0.26 -62.95
N SER A 221 3.89 -0.79 -62.67
CA SER A 221 3.26 -2.01 -63.22
C SER A 221 3.51 -3.46 -62.72
N ILE A 222 2.37 -4.17 -62.55
CA ILE A 222 2.07 -5.60 -62.80
C ILE A 222 2.48 -6.58 -61.66
N ARG A 223 1.69 -7.55 -61.13
CA ARG A 223 0.46 -8.29 -61.56
C ARG A 223 -0.23 -8.96 -60.34
N THR A 224 -1.50 -9.26 -60.54
CA THR A 224 -2.46 -10.05 -59.75
C THR A 224 -2.14 -11.55 -59.62
N ALA A 225 -2.58 -12.21 -58.54
CA ALA A 225 -3.30 -13.49 -58.57
C ALA A 225 -3.88 -13.91 -57.20
N SER A 226 -4.97 -14.67 -57.28
CA SER A 226 -6.00 -15.01 -56.31
C SER A 226 -6.01 -16.50 -55.91
N GLY A 227 -6.71 -16.80 -54.80
CA GLY A 227 -7.33 -18.11 -54.48
C GLY A 227 -6.42 -19.06 -53.66
N SER A 228 -6.90 -19.99 -52.84
CA SER A 228 -8.23 -20.46 -52.40
C SER A 228 -7.98 -21.56 -51.34
N SER A 229 -8.94 -21.80 -50.43
CA SER A 229 -8.98 -22.96 -49.50
C SER A 229 -8.92 -24.33 -50.21
N PRO A 230 -8.68 -25.46 -49.50
CA PRO A 230 -9.81 -26.31 -49.09
C PRO A 230 -9.63 -27.16 -47.80
N LYS A 231 -10.68 -27.96 -47.51
CA LYS A 231 -11.13 -28.68 -46.29
C LYS A 231 -10.46 -30.05 -45.98
N LEU A 232 -10.65 -30.46 -44.70
CA LEU A 232 -10.87 -31.78 -44.02
C LEU A 232 -10.73 -33.13 -44.77
N PRO A 233 -10.49 -34.24 -44.04
CA PRO A 233 -11.61 -35.15 -43.69
C PRO A 233 -11.58 -35.82 -42.28
N THR A 234 -12.57 -36.71 -42.10
CA THR A 234 -13.34 -37.24 -40.95
C THR A 234 -12.89 -38.55 -40.25
N GLY A 235 -13.45 -38.82 -39.06
CA GLY A 235 -13.76 -40.17 -38.50
C GLY A 235 -13.79 -40.20 -36.95
N ALA A 236 -14.91 -40.13 -36.23
CA ALA A 236 -15.97 -41.14 -35.93
C ALA A 236 -15.71 -42.00 -34.65
N GLY A 237 -16.64 -41.92 -33.68
CA GLY A 237 -16.75 -42.82 -32.51
C GLY A 237 -17.74 -42.33 -31.43
N GLN A 238 -18.94 -42.93 -31.39
CA GLN A 238 -20.05 -42.72 -30.42
C GLN A 238 -19.76 -43.43 -29.07
N THR A 239 -20.29 -43.04 -27.90
CA THR A 239 -21.64 -43.30 -27.33
C THR A 239 -21.62 -42.71 -25.90
N GLY A 240 -22.62 -41.99 -25.36
CA GLY A 240 -23.91 -42.45 -24.81
C GLY A 240 -24.21 -41.60 -23.54
N VAL A 241 -25.21 -40.70 -23.55
CA VAL A 241 -26.53 -40.78 -22.89
C VAL A 241 -26.53 -40.78 -21.35
N GLY A 242 -27.18 -39.78 -20.74
CA GLY A 242 -27.64 -39.81 -19.34
C GLY A 242 -28.18 -38.46 -18.82
N LEU A 243 -29.51 -38.33 -18.78
CA LEU A 243 -30.28 -37.14 -18.40
C LEU A 243 -30.47 -36.95 -16.87
N ARG A 244 -30.62 -35.67 -16.49
CA ARG A 244 -31.46 -35.03 -15.44
C ARG A 244 -31.97 -35.86 -14.24
N ALA A 245 -31.94 -35.23 -13.05
CA ALA A 245 -33.16 -34.99 -12.26
C ALA A 245 -33.00 -33.83 -11.25
N SER A 246 -34.00 -32.95 -11.25
CA SER A 246 -34.35 -32.02 -10.18
C SER A 246 -34.78 -32.78 -8.92
N GLY A 247 -34.61 -32.17 -7.75
CA GLY A 247 -35.12 -32.70 -6.48
C GLY A 247 -35.07 -31.69 -5.36
N THR A 248 -36.03 -30.78 -5.35
CA THR A 248 -36.51 -30.02 -4.20
C THR A 248 -36.84 -30.98 -3.06
N PHE A 249 -36.34 -30.78 -1.84
CA PHE A 249 -36.94 -31.39 -0.66
C PHE A 249 -36.94 -30.44 0.54
N THR A 250 -38.06 -30.54 1.24
CA THR A 250 -38.66 -29.67 2.21
C THR A 250 -38.13 -29.87 3.62
N ASN A 251 -38.13 -28.79 4.39
CA ASN A 251 -38.09 -28.77 5.85
C ASN A 251 -39.26 -29.57 6.45
N PRO A 252 -39.11 -30.14 7.66
CA PRO A 252 -40.00 -29.72 8.73
C PRO A 252 -39.26 -29.50 10.06
N GLY A 253 -39.63 -28.41 10.75
CA GLY A 253 -38.99 -27.98 11.99
C GLY A 253 -39.46 -28.72 13.24
N THR A 254 -38.86 -28.34 14.37
CA THR A 254 -39.53 -28.32 15.68
C THR A 254 -38.76 -27.43 16.66
N ARG A 255 -39.46 -26.41 17.15
CA ARG A 255 -39.18 -25.64 18.38
C ARG A 255 -39.97 -26.32 19.52
N PRO A 256 -39.51 -26.27 20.77
CA PRO A 256 -40.09 -25.35 21.76
C PRO A 256 -38.96 -24.74 22.64
N GLY A 257 -39.08 -23.69 23.43
CA GLY A 257 -40.16 -22.89 23.99
C GLY A 257 -39.52 -22.16 25.19
N PHE A 258 -39.47 -20.82 25.16
CA PHE A 258 -39.99 -19.93 26.20
C PHE A 258 -39.91 -20.44 27.65
N GLY A 259 -39.10 -19.75 28.46
CA GLY A 259 -39.10 -19.84 29.91
C GLY A 259 -38.77 -18.48 30.51
N THR A 260 -39.81 -17.66 30.69
CA THR A 260 -39.83 -16.49 31.57
C THR A 260 -39.93 -16.94 33.02
N ASN A 261 -39.18 -16.35 33.95
CA ASN A 261 -39.78 -15.79 35.17
C ASN A 261 -38.84 -14.89 36.00
N PRO A 262 -39.42 -14.02 36.85
CA PRO A 262 -38.80 -12.81 37.39
C PRO A 262 -38.31 -12.98 38.83
N GLY A 263 -37.39 -12.12 39.25
CA GLY A 263 -36.97 -11.96 40.63
C GLY A 263 -36.98 -10.49 41.04
N THR A 264 -37.93 -10.14 41.89
CA THR A 264 -38.19 -8.83 42.49
C THR A 264 -37.17 -8.47 43.60
N ASN A 265 -36.69 -7.21 43.54
CA ASN A 265 -36.35 -6.20 44.58
C ASN A 265 -36.60 -6.50 46.09
N PRO A 266 -36.08 -5.71 47.09
CA PRO A 266 -35.77 -4.25 47.03
C PRO A 266 -34.59 -3.68 47.88
N GLY A 267 -34.30 -2.39 47.64
CA GLY A 267 -33.80 -1.40 48.63
C GLY A 267 -32.31 -1.04 48.49
N GLY A 268 -31.86 0.21 48.44
CA GLY A 268 -32.46 1.53 48.58
C GLY A 268 -31.29 2.55 48.71
N GLY A 269 -31.51 3.81 48.35
CA GLY A 269 -30.56 4.89 48.65
C GLY A 269 -30.22 5.79 47.46
N ALA A 270 -30.89 6.93 47.41
CA ALA A 270 -30.69 8.01 46.45
C ALA A 270 -29.38 8.78 46.71
N ALA A 271 -28.73 9.24 45.64
CA ALA A 271 -27.97 10.50 45.63
C ALA A 271 -27.91 11.03 44.19
N MET A 272 -28.53 12.20 43.97
CA MET A 272 -28.46 12.99 42.76
C MET A 272 -27.08 13.64 42.62
N ALA A 273 -26.50 13.58 41.42
CA ALA A 273 -25.43 14.49 41.00
C ALA A 273 -25.62 14.82 39.51
N ASP A 274 -25.50 16.11 39.22
CA ASP A 274 -25.79 16.79 37.96
C ASP A 274 -25.24 16.12 36.71
N ARG A 275 -26.10 15.95 35.69
CA ARG A 275 -25.70 15.57 34.33
C ARG A 275 -25.92 16.77 33.40
N ALA A 276 -24.83 17.30 32.86
CA ALA A 276 -24.81 18.36 31.87
C ALA A 276 -25.66 18.03 30.62
N PRO A 277 -26.24 19.02 29.93
CA PRO A 277 -27.09 18.78 28.78
C PRO A 277 -26.29 18.24 27.60
N VAL A 278 -26.74 17.12 27.05
CA VAL A 278 -26.22 16.52 25.81
C VAL A 278 -26.55 17.44 24.63
N VAL A 279 -25.52 18.04 24.03
CA VAL A 279 -25.64 18.78 22.77
C VAL A 279 -25.84 17.77 21.63
N GLN A 280 -27.02 17.77 21.03
CA GLN A 280 -27.35 17.01 19.83
C GLN A 280 -26.67 17.66 18.60
N PRO A 281 -25.83 16.94 17.82
CA PRO A 281 -25.25 17.50 16.61
C PRO A 281 -26.30 17.60 15.49
N LYS A 282 -26.51 18.82 14.98
CA LYS A 282 -27.35 19.11 13.80
C LYS A 282 -26.67 18.60 12.52
N SER A 283 -26.57 17.29 12.34
CA SER A 283 -25.91 16.66 11.17
C SER A 283 -26.88 16.17 10.09
N SER A 284 -28.19 16.25 10.30
CA SER A 284 -29.16 15.74 9.31
C SER A 284 -29.44 16.71 8.16
N ALA A 285 -29.38 18.02 8.40
CA ALA A 285 -29.72 19.03 7.38
C ALA A 285 -28.76 19.04 6.19
N VAL A 286 -27.45 18.86 6.44
CA VAL A 286 -26.43 18.85 5.37
C VAL A 286 -26.61 17.64 4.45
N ILE A 287 -26.98 16.48 5.02
CA ILE A 287 -27.23 15.26 4.25
C ILE A 287 -28.40 15.45 3.28
N TYR A 288 -29.51 16.05 3.74
CA TYR A 288 -30.65 16.31 2.86
C TYR A 288 -30.35 17.30 1.74
N VAL A 289 -29.51 18.32 2.01
CA VAL A 289 -29.07 19.27 0.98
C VAL A 289 -28.19 18.57 -0.07
N LEU A 290 -27.23 17.74 0.34
CA LEU A 290 -26.38 17.00 -0.58
C LEU A 290 -27.16 16.00 -1.44
N VAL A 291 -28.13 15.30 -0.85
CA VAL A 291 -29.03 14.39 -1.60
C VAL A 291 -29.88 15.16 -2.61
N ALA A 292 -30.42 16.34 -2.24
CA ALA A 292 -31.21 17.16 -3.15
C ALA A 292 -30.37 17.67 -4.34
N VAL A 293 -29.13 18.11 -4.10
CA VAL A 293 -28.21 18.55 -5.15
C VAL A 293 -27.86 17.41 -6.10
N LEU A 294 -27.60 16.21 -5.57
CA LEU A 294 -27.29 15.03 -6.38
C LEU A 294 -28.48 14.64 -7.28
N LEU A 295 -29.70 14.65 -6.76
CA LEU A 295 -30.90 14.34 -7.55
C LEU A 295 -31.14 15.37 -8.66
N LEU A 296 -30.89 16.66 -8.38
CA LEU A 296 -30.96 17.72 -9.39
C LEU A 296 -29.92 17.52 -10.50
N ALA A 297 -28.68 17.18 -10.14
CA ALA A 297 -27.62 16.92 -11.11
C ALA A 297 -27.96 15.73 -12.03
N ILE A 298 -28.50 14.65 -11.47
CA ILE A 298 -28.95 13.48 -12.25
C ILE A 298 -30.10 13.86 -13.18
N ALA A 299 -31.07 14.66 -12.72
CA ALA A 299 -32.19 15.09 -13.54
C ALA A 299 -31.74 15.98 -14.72
N VAL A 300 -30.80 16.90 -14.49
CA VAL A 300 -30.20 17.73 -15.55
C VAL A 300 -29.45 16.87 -16.55
N LEU A 301 -28.67 15.90 -16.09
CA LEU A 301 -27.92 15.01 -16.97
C LEU A 301 -28.85 14.12 -17.81
N ALA A 302 -29.93 13.60 -17.22
CA ALA A 302 -30.96 12.85 -17.94
C ALA A 302 -31.67 13.73 -18.99
N PHE A 303 -31.99 14.99 -18.65
CA PHE A 303 -32.59 15.93 -19.59
C PHE A 303 -31.66 16.23 -20.77
N LEU A 304 -30.37 16.50 -20.52
CA LEU A 304 -29.39 16.74 -21.57
C LEU A 304 -29.20 15.52 -22.49
N LEU A 305 -29.25 14.31 -21.95
CA LEU A 305 -29.18 13.06 -22.73
C LEU A 305 -30.44 12.81 -23.57
N LEU A 306 -31.61 13.26 -23.11
CA LEU A 306 -32.88 13.11 -23.82
C LEU A 306 -33.14 14.23 -24.84
N SER A 307 -32.63 15.43 -24.59
CA SER A 307 -32.76 16.59 -25.49
C SER A 307 -31.64 16.70 -26.53
N GLY A 308 -30.59 15.87 -26.44
CA GLY A 308 -29.48 15.80 -27.39
C GLY A 308 -29.70 14.90 -28.62
N LYS A 309 -30.95 14.60 -28.97
CA LYS A 309 -31.35 13.88 -30.20
C LYS A 309 -32.23 14.75 -31.08
#